data_AF-A0AAE4BND5-F1
#
_entry.id   AF-A0AAE4BND5-F1
#
_cell.length_a   1.000
_cell.length_b   1.000
_cell.length_c   1.000
_cell.angle_alpha   90.00
_cell.angle_beta   90.00
_cell.angle_gamma   90.00
#
_symmetry.space_group_name_H-M   'P 1'
#
loop_
_entity.id
_entity.type
_entity.pdbx_description
1 polymer ?
#
loop_
_entity_poly.entity_id
_entity_poly.type
_entity_poly.pdbx_seq_one_letter_code
_entity_poly.pdbx_strand_id
1 'polypeptide(L)'
;MKPALLLCVFLIACRSPEAQVQHTKGNMEVTERVNQELVAYFSGPEFKAFDAQEVYGPDIQGTHTLGFVSSLSRDQVHERVSAIIDPYVEDQVWADDYGQLHGSFVFKGAPDLRFGVGIGILSSDGETFKNHPELLKGYQTDIVYTQPFRWEPQQ
;
A
#
# COMPACT_ATOMS: atom_id res chain seq x y z
N MET A 1 35.24 -38.75 57.31
CA MET A 1 36.27 -38.72 56.25
C MET A 1 35.69 -38.03 55.03
N LYS A 2 36.53 -37.23 54.37
CA LYS A 2 36.26 -36.27 53.28
C LYS A 2 35.74 -36.92 51.97
N PRO A 3 35.20 -36.11 51.04
CA PRO A 3 34.23 -36.50 50.01
C PRO A 3 34.88 -37.00 48.72
N ALA A 4 34.12 -37.71 47.89
CA ALA A 4 34.44 -37.94 46.50
C ALA A 4 33.35 -37.33 45.62
N LEU A 5 33.66 -36.15 45.09
CA LEU A 5 33.09 -35.59 43.88
C LEU A 5 33.30 -36.59 42.73
N LEU A 6 32.26 -36.87 41.95
CA LEU A 6 32.45 -37.26 40.55
C LEU A 6 31.41 -36.60 39.67
N LEU A 7 31.94 -35.63 38.95
CA LEU A 7 31.37 -34.79 37.92
C LEU A 7 31.17 -35.64 36.66
N CYS A 8 29.94 -35.77 36.15
CA CYS A 8 29.69 -36.30 34.81
C CYS A 8 28.77 -35.36 34.04
N VAL A 9 29.44 -34.38 33.41
CA VAL A 9 29.26 -33.90 32.03
C VAL A 9 27.82 -33.89 31.49
N PHE A 10 27.26 -32.68 31.43
CA PHE A 10 26.17 -32.29 30.55
C PHE A 10 26.55 -32.56 29.09
N LEU A 11 26.00 -33.62 28.49
CA LEU A 11 25.91 -33.76 27.04
C LEU A 11 24.71 -32.92 26.56
N ILE A 12 24.90 -31.60 26.52
CA ILE A 12 24.06 -30.74 25.68
C ILE A 12 24.42 -31.14 24.25
N ALA A 13 23.58 -31.96 23.64
CA ALA A 13 23.63 -32.16 22.20
C ALA A 13 23.47 -30.77 21.57
N CYS A 14 24.56 -30.25 21.02
CA CYS A 14 24.55 -29.16 20.05
C CYS A 14 23.77 -29.64 18.83
N ARG A 15 22.43 -29.59 18.92
CA ARG A 15 21.65 -29.34 17.72
C ARG A 15 21.99 -27.91 17.36
N SER A 16 22.78 -27.76 16.30
CA SER A 16 22.82 -26.50 15.56
C SER A 16 21.38 -26.02 15.45
N PRO A 17 21.04 -24.79 15.85
CA PRO A 17 19.80 -24.23 15.38
C PRO A 17 19.93 -24.32 13.86
N GLU A 18 19.02 -25.03 13.22
CA GLU A 18 18.74 -24.75 11.83
C GLU A 18 18.60 -23.24 11.78
N ALA A 19 19.55 -22.58 11.13
CA ALA A 19 19.25 -21.32 10.50
C ALA A 19 18.12 -21.67 9.52
N GLN A 20 16.89 -21.67 10.03
CA GLN A 20 15.72 -21.38 9.23
C GLN A 20 16.01 -20.00 8.70
N VAL A 21 16.65 -20.00 7.54
CA VAL A 21 16.58 -18.93 6.59
C VAL A 21 15.09 -18.85 6.24
N GLN A 22 14.35 -18.15 7.10
CA GLN A 22 12.95 -17.82 6.92
C GLN A 22 12.92 -16.65 5.94
N HIS A 23 13.36 -16.92 4.70
CA HIS A 23 13.23 -15.98 3.61
C HIS A 23 11.72 -15.76 3.35
N THR A 24 11.24 -14.58 3.77
CA THR A 24 10.36 -13.71 2.98
C THR A 24 9.04 -14.29 2.45
N LYS A 25 8.40 -15.24 3.14
CA LYS A 25 7.00 -15.62 2.80
C LYS A 25 5.94 -14.70 3.40
N GLY A 26 6.17 -14.13 4.59
CA GLY A 26 5.16 -13.31 5.28
C GLY A 26 4.88 -11.96 4.60
N ASN A 27 5.92 -11.23 4.21
CA ASN A 27 5.74 -9.85 3.73
C ASN A 27 5.20 -9.78 2.29
N MET A 28 5.61 -10.69 1.40
CA MET A 28 5.04 -10.74 0.04
C MET A 28 3.56 -11.12 0.05
N GLU A 29 3.13 -11.96 1.00
CA GLU A 29 1.72 -12.29 1.17
C GLU A 29 0.91 -11.07 1.65
N VAL A 30 1.47 -10.27 2.56
CA VAL A 30 0.83 -9.04 3.06
C VAL A 30 0.70 -7.98 1.97
N THR A 31 1.74 -7.74 1.18
CA THR A 31 1.66 -6.77 0.06
C THR A 31 0.63 -7.19 -0.98
N GLU A 32 0.58 -8.48 -1.30
CA GLU A 32 -0.41 -9.01 -2.24
C GLU A 32 -1.84 -8.87 -1.67
N ARG A 33 -2.03 -9.15 -0.37
CA ARG A 33 -3.33 -9.01 0.28
C ARG A 33 -3.84 -7.57 0.26
N VAL A 34 -3.01 -6.60 0.66
CA VAL A 34 -3.39 -5.17 0.60
C VAL A 34 -3.72 -4.76 -0.82
N ASN A 35 -2.90 -5.18 -1.79
CA ASN A 35 -3.15 -4.89 -3.20
C ASN A 35 -4.49 -5.46 -3.66
N GLN A 36 -4.79 -6.72 -3.33
CA GLN A 36 -6.05 -7.37 -3.68
C GLN A 36 -7.26 -6.68 -3.03
N GLU A 37 -7.17 -6.33 -1.74
CA GLU A 37 -8.27 -5.67 -1.04
C GLU A 37 -8.56 -4.26 -1.61
N LEU A 38 -7.52 -3.47 -1.89
CA LEU A 38 -7.68 -2.15 -2.51
C LEU A 38 -8.20 -2.26 -3.94
N VAL A 39 -7.63 -3.14 -4.77
CA VAL A 39 -8.11 -3.34 -6.15
C VAL A 39 -9.54 -3.87 -6.17
N ALA A 40 -9.91 -4.78 -5.27
CA ALA A 40 -11.28 -5.28 -5.17
C ALA A 40 -12.25 -4.15 -4.78
N TYR A 41 -11.86 -3.27 -3.86
CA TYR A 41 -12.65 -2.10 -3.51
C TYR A 41 -12.82 -1.13 -4.69
N PHE A 42 -11.73 -0.77 -5.37
CA PHE A 42 -11.76 0.13 -6.53
C PHE A 42 -12.37 -0.49 -7.79
N SER A 43 -12.59 -1.80 -7.82
CA SER A 43 -13.34 -2.50 -8.88
C SER A 43 -14.83 -2.60 -8.58
N GLY A 44 -15.29 -1.96 -7.50
CA GLY A 44 -16.70 -1.89 -7.13
C GLY A 44 -17.56 -1.09 -8.12
N PRO A 45 -18.89 -1.24 -8.05
CA PRO A 45 -19.81 -0.58 -8.99
C PRO A 45 -19.82 0.95 -8.89
N GLU A 46 -19.33 1.52 -7.80
CA GLU A 46 -19.24 2.97 -7.60
C GLU A 46 -18.05 3.60 -8.36
N PHE A 47 -17.16 2.78 -8.91
CA PHE A 47 -15.89 3.18 -9.49
C PHE A 47 -15.83 2.91 -11.00
N LYS A 48 -15.04 3.73 -11.69
CA LYS A 48 -14.66 3.52 -13.08
C LYS A 48 -13.17 3.71 -13.24
N ALA A 49 -12.48 2.69 -13.74
CA ALA A 49 -11.06 2.77 -14.06
C ALA A 49 -10.81 3.66 -15.29
N PHE A 50 -9.65 4.32 -15.30
CA PHE A 50 -9.14 5.07 -16.45
C PHE A 50 -7.61 4.95 -16.54
N ASP A 51 -7.04 5.36 -17.67
CA ASP A 51 -5.59 5.40 -17.85
C ASP A 51 -5.00 6.62 -17.12
N ALA A 52 -4.35 6.38 -15.98
CA ALA A 52 -3.75 7.44 -15.17
C ALA A 52 -2.63 8.18 -15.92
N GLN A 53 -1.88 7.50 -16.79
CA GLN A 53 -0.81 8.12 -17.56
C GLN A 53 -1.37 9.01 -18.67
N GLU A 54 -2.47 8.61 -19.30
CA GLU A 54 -3.18 9.44 -20.29
C GLU A 54 -3.72 10.74 -19.66
N VAL A 55 -4.26 10.65 -18.44
CA VAL A 55 -4.91 11.78 -17.75
C VAL A 55 -3.91 12.71 -17.05
N TYR A 56 -3.01 12.18 -16.23
CA TYR A 56 -2.08 12.99 -15.41
C TYR A 56 -0.71 13.17 -16.06
N GLY A 57 -0.44 12.51 -17.19
CA GLY A 57 0.79 12.62 -17.94
C GLY A 57 1.87 11.60 -17.56
N PRO A 58 3.03 11.67 -18.23
CA PRO A 58 4.08 10.63 -18.15
C PRO A 58 4.82 10.58 -16.82
N ASP A 59 4.67 11.61 -15.98
CA ASP A 59 5.37 11.74 -14.69
C ASP A 59 4.71 10.97 -13.55
N ILE A 60 3.48 10.43 -13.75
CA ILE A 60 2.99 9.34 -12.91
C ILE A 60 3.92 8.13 -13.17
N GLN A 61 4.92 7.99 -12.31
CA GLN A 61 5.99 7.02 -12.50
C GLN A 61 5.48 5.59 -12.31
N GLY A 62 5.56 4.78 -13.37
CA GLY A 62 5.61 3.33 -13.31
C GLY A 62 4.34 2.59 -13.77
N THR A 63 4.56 1.40 -14.33
CA THR A 63 3.55 0.41 -14.79
C THR A 63 2.62 -0.12 -13.69
N HIS A 64 2.69 0.45 -12.50
CA HIS A 64 2.04 0.00 -11.28
C HIS A 64 1.04 1.02 -10.73
N THR A 65 0.78 2.10 -11.47
CA THR A 65 -0.20 3.10 -11.05
C THR A 65 -1.53 2.88 -11.78
N LEU A 66 -2.60 2.84 -11.01
CA LEU A 66 -3.97 2.65 -11.48
C LEU A 66 -4.78 3.92 -11.21
N GLY A 67 -5.60 4.33 -12.18
CA GLY A 67 -6.49 5.49 -12.05
C GLY A 67 -7.95 5.06 -11.93
N PHE A 68 -8.70 5.68 -11.02
CA PHE A 68 -10.13 5.46 -10.86
C PHE A 68 -10.88 6.76 -10.59
N VAL A 69 -12.10 6.89 -11.09
CA VAL A 69 -13.07 7.89 -10.60
C VAL A 69 -14.18 7.20 -9.83
N SER A 70 -14.73 7.86 -8.82
CA SER A 70 -15.79 7.32 -7.96
C SER A 70 -16.94 8.29 -7.77
N SER A 71 -18.16 7.76 -7.69
CA SER A 71 -19.34 8.54 -7.32
C SER A 71 -19.43 8.81 -5.82
N LEU A 72 -18.60 8.12 -5.02
CA LEU A 72 -18.43 8.38 -3.60
C LEU A 72 -17.68 9.69 -3.36
N SER A 73 -17.92 10.31 -2.22
CA SER A 73 -17.15 11.48 -1.78
C SER A 73 -15.73 11.12 -1.35
N ARG A 74 -14.82 12.11 -1.37
CA ARG A 74 -13.42 11.96 -0.94
C ARG A 74 -13.32 11.31 0.45
N ASP A 75 -14.12 11.78 1.39
CA ASP A 75 -14.09 11.31 2.78
C ASP A 75 -14.58 9.85 2.91
N GLN A 76 -15.59 9.45 2.12
CA GLN A 76 -16.06 8.05 2.11
C GLN A 76 -15.00 7.11 1.51
N VAL A 77 -14.32 7.54 0.45
CA VAL A 77 -13.22 6.76 -0.13
C VAL A 77 -12.06 6.67 0.87
N HIS A 78 -11.69 7.79 1.49
CA HIS A 78 -10.63 7.86 2.50
C HIS A 78 -10.91 6.95 3.69
N GLU A 79 -12.10 7.03 4.30
CA GLU A 79 -12.49 6.19 5.44
C GLU A 79 -12.34 4.70 5.09
N ARG A 80 -12.81 4.30 3.90
CA ARG A 80 -12.75 2.90 3.47
C ARG A 80 -11.34 2.44 3.17
N VAL A 81 -10.52 3.25 2.50
CA VAL A 81 -9.11 2.96 2.24
C VAL A 81 -8.34 2.86 3.56
N SER A 82 -8.53 3.83 4.46
CA SER A 82 -7.91 3.83 5.79
C SER A 82 -8.24 2.58 6.59
N ALA A 83 -9.50 2.12 6.55
CA ALA A 83 -9.90 0.88 7.21
C ALA A 83 -9.26 -0.37 6.59
N ILE A 84 -9.06 -0.40 5.26
CA ILE A 84 -8.40 -1.50 4.55
C ILE A 84 -6.91 -1.57 4.96
N ILE A 85 -6.22 -0.43 5.03
CA ILE A 85 -4.76 -0.42 5.18
C ILE A 85 -4.28 -0.44 6.64
N ASP A 86 -5.10 0.01 7.60
CA ASP A 86 -4.76 0.12 9.03
C ASP A 86 -4.08 -1.13 9.64
N PRO A 87 -4.54 -2.35 9.35
CA PRO A 87 -3.93 -3.55 9.91
C PRO A 87 -2.48 -3.75 9.43
N TYR A 88 -2.10 -3.17 8.30
CA TYR A 88 -0.93 -3.57 7.52
C TYR A 88 0.20 -2.52 7.45
N VAL A 89 -0.05 -1.26 7.84
CA VAL A 89 0.90 -0.15 7.70
C VAL A 89 1.43 0.36 9.04
N GLU A 90 2.70 0.78 9.09
CA GLU A 90 3.33 1.29 10.32
C GLU A 90 2.59 2.51 10.88
N ASP A 91 2.20 3.43 10.00
CA ASP A 91 1.37 4.59 10.29
C ASP A 91 0.49 4.98 9.09
N GLN A 92 -0.48 5.86 9.34
CA GLN A 92 -1.33 6.47 8.32
C GLN A 92 -1.16 7.98 8.36
N VAL A 93 -0.09 8.47 7.73
CA VAL A 93 0.13 9.91 7.56
C VAL A 93 -0.43 10.33 6.21
N TRP A 94 -1.57 11.01 6.23
CA TRP A 94 -2.17 11.64 5.06
C TRP A 94 -1.81 13.12 5.01
N ALA A 95 -1.37 13.59 3.86
CA ALA A 95 -1.31 15.01 3.52
C ALA A 95 -2.63 15.43 2.87
N ASP A 96 -3.12 16.64 3.16
CA ASP A 96 -4.25 17.27 2.46
C ASP A 96 -3.76 18.57 1.84
N ASP A 97 -3.56 18.58 0.54
CA ASP A 97 -3.24 19.79 -0.20
C ASP A 97 -3.95 19.81 -1.55
N TYR A 98 -4.26 21.04 -2.00
CA TYR A 98 -4.90 21.29 -3.31
C TYR A 98 -6.17 20.47 -3.61
N GLY A 99 -6.91 20.05 -2.58
CA GLY A 99 -8.13 19.24 -2.74
C GLY A 99 -7.87 17.73 -2.80
N GLN A 100 -6.62 17.28 -2.66
CA GLN A 100 -6.23 15.88 -2.66
C GLN A 100 -5.72 15.42 -1.29
N LEU A 101 -6.30 14.32 -0.80
CA LEU A 101 -5.68 13.54 0.27
C LEU A 101 -4.68 12.58 -0.34
N HIS A 102 -3.42 12.58 0.09
CA HIS A 102 -2.44 11.64 -0.43
C HIS A 102 -1.49 11.11 0.65
N GLY A 103 -0.97 9.91 0.43
CA GLY A 103 -0.02 9.28 1.34
C GLY A 103 0.85 8.23 0.65
N SER A 104 2.05 8.03 1.21
CA SER A 104 2.93 6.91 0.90
C SER A 104 3.08 6.07 2.16
N PHE A 105 2.63 4.83 2.10
CA PHE A 105 2.47 4.00 3.30
C PHE A 105 3.52 2.90 3.32
N VAL A 106 4.15 2.71 4.47
CA VAL A 106 5.16 1.68 4.72
C VAL A 106 4.51 0.47 5.39
N PHE A 107 4.79 -0.72 4.88
CA PHE A 107 4.25 -1.96 5.45
C PHE A 107 4.89 -2.33 6.79
N LYS A 108 4.08 -2.84 7.73
CA LYS A 108 4.54 -3.31 9.04
C LYS A 108 5.61 -4.39 8.89
N GLY A 109 6.78 -4.18 9.51
CA GLY A 109 7.89 -5.13 9.45
C GLY A 109 8.52 -5.30 8.05
N ALA A 110 8.24 -4.39 7.12
CA ALA A 110 8.81 -4.36 5.77
C ALA A 110 9.12 -2.92 5.33
N PRO A 111 10.16 -2.27 5.92
CA PRO A 111 10.42 -0.84 5.73
C PRO A 111 10.82 -0.44 4.30
N ASP A 112 11.23 -1.41 3.49
CA ASP A 112 11.58 -1.24 2.08
C ASP A 112 10.37 -1.43 1.14
N LEU A 113 9.21 -1.84 1.64
CA LEU A 113 7.99 -1.99 0.85
C LEU A 113 7.04 -0.83 1.12
N ARG A 114 6.52 -0.26 0.03
CA ARG A 114 5.60 0.87 0.07
C ARG A 114 4.50 0.73 -0.95
N PHE A 115 3.41 1.47 -0.76
CA PHE A 115 2.42 1.77 -1.79
C PHE A 115 1.96 3.22 -1.60
N GLY A 116 1.28 3.77 -2.61
CA GLY A 116 0.81 5.15 -2.59
C GLY A 116 -0.67 5.24 -2.94
N VAL A 117 -1.39 6.14 -2.28
CA VAL A 117 -2.78 6.46 -2.64
C VAL A 117 -2.95 7.98 -2.63
N GLY A 118 -3.50 8.52 -3.72
CA GLY A 118 -4.06 9.86 -3.81
C GLY A 118 -5.57 9.78 -4.00
N ILE A 119 -6.33 10.64 -3.32
CA ILE A 119 -7.79 10.72 -3.32
C ILE A 119 -8.18 12.20 -3.49
N GLY A 120 -8.50 12.60 -4.72
CA GLY A 120 -8.80 13.98 -5.09
C GLY A 120 -10.29 14.32 -5.13
N ILE A 121 -10.59 15.62 -5.12
CA ILE A 121 -11.93 16.12 -5.41
C ILE A 121 -12.00 16.41 -6.91
N LEU A 122 -12.85 15.69 -7.64
CA LEU A 122 -12.88 15.79 -9.10
C LEU A 122 -13.34 17.17 -9.61
N SER A 123 -14.18 17.87 -8.83
CA SER A 123 -14.72 19.18 -9.23
C SER A 123 -13.67 20.30 -9.27
N SER A 124 -12.50 20.13 -8.65
CA SER A 124 -11.39 21.08 -8.76
C SER A 124 -10.52 20.85 -10.01
N ASP A 125 -10.69 19.73 -10.70
CA ASP A 125 -9.68 19.18 -11.61
C ASP A 125 -10.11 19.23 -13.09
N GLY A 126 -10.96 20.19 -13.45
CA GLY A 126 -11.53 20.32 -14.80
C GLY A 126 -10.50 20.41 -15.93
N GLU A 127 -9.32 20.99 -15.68
CA GLU A 127 -8.22 21.04 -16.65
C GLU A 127 -7.52 19.69 -16.82
N THR A 128 -7.36 18.93 -15.74
CA THR A 128 -6.76 17.58 -15.76
C THR A 128 -7.59 16.63 -16.62
N PHE A 129 -8.91 16.68 -16.48
CA PHE A 129 -9.84 15.80 -17.19
C PHE A 129 -10.42 16.39 -18.47
N LYS A 130 -9.88 17.49 -19.01
CA LYS A 130 -10.49 18.20 -20.16
C LYS A 130 -10.64 17.35 -21.42
N ASN A 131 -9.76 16.37 -21.62
CA ASN A 131 -9.83 15.42 -22.74
C ASN A 131 -10.75 14.23 -22.45
N HIS A 132 -11.20 14.08 -21.21
CA HIS A 132 -12.07 13.00 -20.73
C HIS A 132 -13.28 13.53 -19.94
N PRO A 133 -14.11 14.42 -20.53
CA PRO A 133 -15.23 15.05 -19.83
C PRO A 133 -16.30 14.04 -19.38
N GLU A 134 -16.31 12.82 -19.93
CA GLU A 134 -17.14 11.71 -19.46
C GLU A 134 -16.75 11.21 -18.07
N LEU A 135 -15.49 11.39 -17.65
CA LEU A 135 -15.04 11.05 -16.30
C LEU A 135 -15.54 12.06 -15.25
N LEU A 136 -15.91 13.27 -15.67
CA LEU A 136 -16.49 14.31 -14.80
C LEU A 136 -18.00 14.12 -14.54
N LYS A 137 -18.67 13.21 -15.25
CA LYS A 137 -20.13 13.06 -15.20
C LYS A 137 -20.55 12.03 -14.16
N GLY A 138 -21.08 12.51 -13.04
CA GLY A 138 -21.64 11.65 -11.99
C GLY A 138 -20.59 11.06 -11.05
N TYR A 139 -19.33 11.49 -11.17
CA TYR A 139 -18.24 11.14 -10.28
C TYR A 139 -17.81 12.39 -9.48
N GLN A 140 -17.36 12.18 -8.24
CA GLN A 140 -17.00 13.24 -7.29
C GLN A 140 -15.54 13.19 -6.88
N THR A 141 -14.89 12.03 -7.04
CA THR A 141 -13.54 11.77 -6.55
C THR A 141 -12.72 11.04 -7.59
N ASP A 142 -11.48 11.47 -7.79
CA ASP A 142 -10.44 10.70 -8.47
C ASP A 142 -9.55 9.98 -7.46
N ILE A 143 -9.01 8.85 -7.87
CA ILE A 143 -8.09 8.03 -7.11
C ILE A 143 -6.91 7.68 -7.99
N VAL A 144 -5.71 7.92 -7.48
CA VAL A 144 -4.45 7.43 -8.04
C VAL A 144 -3.87 6.44 -7.06
N TYR A 145 -3.73 5.19 -7.47
CA TYR A 145 -3.22 4.11 -6.63
C TYR A 145 -1.94 3.53 -7.23
N THR A 146 -0.81 3.77 -6.56
CA THR A 146 0.46 3.12 -6.87
C THR A 146 0.57 1.83 -6.08
N GLN A 147 0.53 0.69 -6.79
CA GLN A 147 0.59 -0.65 -6.21
C GLN A 147 1.89 -0.90 -5.44
N PRO A 148 1.93 -1.88 -4.52
CA PRO A 148 3.09 -2.18 -3.72
C PRO A 148 4.37 -2.34 -4.53
N PHE A 149 5.43 -1.67 -4.09
CA PHE A 149 6.73 -1.68 -4.74
C PHE A 149 7.85 -1.63 -3.69
N ARG A 150 9.05 -2.05 -4.09
CA ARG A 150 10.26 -1.86 -3.28
C ARG A 150 10.78 -0.45 -3.47
N TRP A 151 10.93 0.28 -2.38
CA TRP A 151 11.60 1.56 -2.35
C TRP A 151 13.10 1.35 -2.23
N GLU A 152 13.84 1.62 -3.30
CA GLU A 152 15.30 1.72 -3.25
C GLU A 152 15.69 3.18 -3.04
N PRO A 153 16.36 3.54 -1.93
CA PRO A 153 16.87 4.88 -1.75
C PRO A 153 17.81 5.23 -2.90
N GLN A 154 17.56 6.34 -3.59
CA GLN A 154 18.51 6.88 -4.54
C GLN A 154 19.79 7.24 -3.77
N GLN A 155 20.91 6.63 -4.17
CA GLN A 155 22.24 6.92 -3.61
C GLN A 155 22.76 8.27 -4.09
#